data_AF-A0ABD3MCE4-F1
#
_entry.id   AF-A0ABD3MCE4-F1
#
_cell.length_a   1.000
_cell.length_b   1.000
_cell.length_c   1.000
_cell.angle_alpha   90.00
_cell.angle_beta   90.00
_cell.angle_gamma   90.00
#
_symmetry.space_group_name_H-M   'P 1'
#
loop_
_entity.id
_entity.type
_entity.pdbx_description
1 polymer ?
#
loop_
_entity_poly.entity_id
_entity_poly.type
_entity_poly.pdbx_seq_one_letter_code
_entity_poly.pdbx_strand_id
1 'polypeptide(L)'
;MKQNCIVSSLATRGDPRFNKDYRGNPSLMIIHQNSDTGREELSDDGIVHIKASQKGESHRKTVVIDVGKTFTENALRWMPSHGLTAIDAVVLSHEHMDAIGGLDDLRGFQALHTRNAQTGLPEQTPISVHLSETCLAALKSQFFYLFPKTSLFAGESVSPDGTRVHRHVSKLDFCVVQSFQPFLAAGLRMIPLPVMHGEDLIANGYAFSLDGSNNKKTNVVYLSDISRMPIETENFIMEKLPPTDVLVVDALSLDGLDHHTHYNLRQAVELVRRLKPRRTFLVGMSCDRFLPHDDMNRELKALDVDIEFAFDGLLVETR
;
A
#
# COMPACT_ATOMS: atom_id res chain seq x y z
N MET A 1 -37.03 -16.14 -5.47
CA MET A 1 -35.67 -16.06 -6.05
C MET A 1 -34.91 -15.01 -5.27
N LYS A 2 -33.76 -15.34 -4.65
CA LYS A 2 -32.90 -14.32 -4.04
C LYS A 2 -32.48 -13.37 -5.16
N GLN A 3 -32.76 -12.08 -5.01
CA GLN A 3 -32.21 -11.09 -5.95
C GLN A 3 -30.69 -11.15 -5.83
N ASN A 4 -30.00 -11.42 -6.94
CA ASN A 4 -28.55 -11.38 -6.99
C ASN A 4 -28.07 -9.96 -6.66
N CYS A 5 -26.92 -9.83 -5.98
CA CYS A 5 -26.29 -8.54 -5.74
C CYS A 5 -26.12 -7.77 -7.07
N ILE A 6 -26.59 -6.51 -7.11
CA ILE A 6 -26.57 -5.69 -8.32
C ILE A 6 -25.14 -5.36 -8.74
N VAL A 7 -24.28 -4.96 -7.79
CA VAL A 7 -22.87 -4.64 -8.05
C VAL A 7 -22.14 -5.86 -8.61
N SER A 8 -22.27 -7.03 -7.98
CA SER A 8 -21.68 -8.27 -8.50
C SER A 8 -22.21 -8.63 -9.89
N SER A 9 -23.49 -8.38 -10.16
CA SER A 9 -24.11 -8.66 -11.46
C SER A 9 -23.65 -7.69 -12.56
N LEU A 10 -23.25 -6.47 -12.20
CA LEU A 10 -22.66 -5.50 -13.11
C LEU A 10 -21.17 -5.77 -13.33
N ALA A 11 -20.45 -6.22 -12.30
CA ALA A 11 -19.03 -6.57 -12.38
C ALA A 11 -18.75 -7.71 -13.40
N THR A 12 -19.72 -8.57 -13.69
CA THR A 12 -19.58 -9.64 -14.71
C THR A 12 -19.81 -9.17 -16.15
N ARG A 13 -20.11 -7.88 -16.35
CA ARG A 13 -20.45 -7.32 -17.66
C ARG A 13 -19.34 -6.43 -18.19
N GLY A 14 -19.20 -6.42 -19.51
CA GLY A 14 -18.23 -5.58 -20.19
C GLY A 14 -16.79 -6.02 -19.97
N ASP A 15 -15.86 -5.16 -20.37
CA ASP A 15 -14.44 -5.36 -20.14
C ASP A 15 -14.10 -4.86 -18.73
N PRO A 16 -13.54 -5.71 -17.84
CA PRO A 16 -13.26 -5.28 -16.49
C PRO A 16 -12.25 -4.13 -16.40
N ARG A 17 -11.51 -3.79 -17.49
CA ARG A 17 -10.62 -2.60 -17.55
C ARG A 17 -11.38 -1.28 -17.45
N PHE A 18 -12.64 -1.27 -17.86
CA PHE A 18 -13.46 -0.06 -17.91
C PHE A 18 -14.67 -0.14 -16.97
N ASN A 19 -14.76 -1.20 -16.17
CA ASN A 19 -15.88 -1.42 -15.26
C ASN A 19 -15.46 -1.10 -13.82
N LYS A 20 -15.95 0.03 -13.30
CA LYS A 20 -15.65 0.50 -11.93
C LYS A 20 -16.34 -0.31 -10.82
N ASP A 21 -17.27 -1.20 -11.19
CA ASP A 21 -17.88 -2.17 -10.26
C ASP A 21 -17.09 -3.48 -10.19
N TYR A 22 -16.10 -3.69 -11.08
CA TYR A 22 -15.05 -4.69 -10.88
C TYR A 22 -13.98 -4.10 -9.96
N ARG A 23 -13.82 -4.67 -8.77
CA ARG A 23 -13.01 -4.11 -7.69
C ARG A 23 -12.05 -5.17 -7.13
N GLY A 24 -10.76 -4.86 -7.12
CA GLY A 24 -9.73 -5.68 -6.48
C GLY A 24 -9.63 -5.45 -4.97
N ASN A 25 -8.67 -6.13 -4.33
CA ASN A 25 -8.28 -5.79 -2.97
C ASN A 25 -7.70 -4.35 -2.91
N PRO A 26 -7.94 -3.60 -1.81
CA PRO A 26 -7.31 -2.30 -1.62
C PRO A 26 -5.79 -2.37 -1.76
N SER A 27 -5.23 -1.50 -2.59
CA SER A 27 -3.79 -1.36 -2.82
C SER A 27 -3.54 0.00 -3.46
N LEU A 28 -2.37 0.59 -3.21
CA LEU A 28 -1.98 1.86 -3.79
C LEU A 28 -0.57 1.75 -4.39
N MET A 29 -0.46 2.00 -5.69
CA MET A 29 0.83 2.17 -6.37
C MET A 29 1.23 3.65 -6.38
N ILE A 30 2.42 3.93 -5.89
CA ILE A 30 3.00 5.26 -5.79
C ILE A 30 4.18 5.33 -6.75
N ILE A 31 4.11 6.29 -7.66
CA ILE A 31 5.16 6.58 -8.63
C ILE A 31 5.79 7.91 -8.25
N HIS A 32 7.08 7.92 -7.92
CA HIS A 32 7.78 9.15 -7.56
C HIS A 32 9.17 9.24 -8.19
N GLN A 33 9.71 10.45 -8.25
CA GLN A 33 11.11 10.70 -8.61
C GLN A 33 11.75 11.40 -7.42
N ASN A 34 12.75 10.76 -6.80
CA ASN A 34 13.50 11.44 -5.75
C ASN A 34 14.47 12.45 -6.35
N SER A 35 14.43 13.68 -5.84
CA SER A 35 15.57 14.61 -5.89
C SER A 35 16.59 14.34 -4.78
N ASP A 36 16.18 13.65 -3.70
CA ASP A 36 16.99 13.44 -2.50
C ASP A 36 17.34 11.96 -2.32
N THR A 37 18.47 11.55 -2.89
CA THR A 37 19.15 10.30 -2.56
C THR A 37 20.01 10.51 -1.31
N GLY A 38 19.41 10.71 -0.13
CA GLY A 38 20.15 10.93 1.10
C GLY A 38 20.61 9.64 1.79
N ARG A 39 21.77 9.69 2.47
CA ARG A 39 22.18 8.66 3.46
C ARG A 39 21.62 9.05 4.83
N GLU A 40 21.19 8.06 5.60
CA GLU A 40 20.77 8.24 7.00
C GLU A 40 21.97 8.66 7.86
N GLU A 41 21.87 9.79 8.56
CA GLU A 41 22.70 10.11 9.73
C GLU A 41 21.76 10.33 10.92
N LEU A 42 21.96 9.54 11.98
CA LEU A 42 21.35 9.77 13.29
C LEU A 42 21.97 11.01 13.92
N SER A 43 21.17 12.00 14.31
CA SER A 43 21.64 13.09 15.18
C SER A 43 21.36 12.77 16.66
N ASP A 44 22.15 13.39 17.54
CA ASP A 44 22.17 13.15 19.00
C ASP A 44 20.83 13.43 19.72
N ASP A 45 19.90 14.09 19.03
CA ASP A 45 18.55 14.47 19.45
C ASP A 45 17.45 13.50 18.97
N GLY A 46 17.82 12.36 18.37
CA GLY A 46 16.89 11.31 17.96
C GLY A 46 16.05 11.66 16.73
N ILE A 47 16.38 12.76 16.05
CA ILE A 47 15.73 13.22 14.82
C ILE A 47 16.61 12.78 13.64
N VAL A 48 16.09 11.94 12.74
CA VAL A 48 16.82 11.56 11.53
C VAL A 48 16.85 12.74 10.56
N HIS A 49 18.03 13.35 10.39
CA HIS A 49 18.26 14.36 9.36
C HIS A 49 18.68 13.70 8.04
N ILE A 50 17.85 13.82 7.01
CA ILE A 50 18.18 13.36 5.66
C ILE A 50 19.00 14.45 4.97
N LYS A 51 20.31 14.25 4.78
CA LYS A 51 21.12 15.11 3.90
C LYS A 51 20.95 14.66 2.45
N ALA A 52 20.60 15.57 1.55
CA ALA A 52 20.62 15.33 0.11
C ALA A 52 22.02 14.85 -0.34
N SER A 53 22.12 13.69 -1.00
CA SER A 53 23.35 13.26 -1.68
C SER A 53 23.23 13.40 -3.20
N GLN A 54 24.38 13.38 -3.87
CA GLN A 54 24.60 13.89 -5.23
C GLN A 54 23.65 13.33 -6.31
N LYS A 55 23.37 14.19 -7.31
CA LYS A 55 22.66 13.90 -8.57
C LYS A 55 23.12 12.59 -9.22
N GLY A 56 22.44 11.49 -8.90
CA GLY A 56 22.34 10.33 -9.77
C GLY A 56 21.24 10.55 -10.82
N GLU A 57 21.21 9.73 -11.87
CA GLU A 57 20.11 9.74 -12.85
C GLU A 57 18.77 9.61 -12.13
N SER A 58 17.86 10.56 -12.40
CA SER A 58 16.51 10.59 -11.83
C SER A 58 15.67 9.46 -12.41
N HIS A 59 15.83 8.27 -11.86
CA HIS A 59 14.99 7.12 -12.20
C HIS A 59 13.70 7.18 -11.41
N ARG A 60 12.58 6.98 -12.10
CA ARG A 60 11.25 6.86 -11.51
C ARG A 60 11.23 5.61 -10.63
N LYS A 61 10.80 5.76 -9.39
CA LYS A 61 10.68 4.71 -8.38
C LYS A 61 9.22 4.35 -8.14
N THR A 62 8.99 3.06 -7.92
CA THR A 62 7.65 2.48 -7.70
C THR A 62 7.57 1.86 -6.32
N VAL A 63 6.71 2.42 -5.47
CA VAL A 63 6.38 1.89 -4.15
C VAL A 63 4.94 1.38 -4.19
N VAL A 64 4.66 0.21 -3.63
CA VAL A 64 3.30 -0.33 -3.55
C VAL A 64 2.90 -0.51 -2.08
N ILE A 65 1.76 0.04 -1.69
CA ILE A 65 1.10 -0.29 -0.42
C ILE A 65 0.18 -1.47 -0.68
N ASP A 66 0.43 -2.57 0.03
CA ASP A 66 -0.26 -3.85 -0.03
C ASP A 66 -0.21 -4.57 -1.39
N VAL A 67 0.05 -5.87 -1.34
CA VAL A 67 0.11 -6.79 -2.48
C VAL A 67 -0.82 -7.97 -2.25
N GLY A 68 -2.13 -7.68 -2.31
CA GLY A 68 -3.21 -8.65 -2.11
C GLY A 68 -3.33 -9.76 -3.16
N LYS A 69 -4.38 -10.56 -3.04
CA LYS A 69 -4.66 -11.69 -3.96
C LYS A 69 -4.91 -11.22 -5.40
N THR A 70 -5.42 -10.00 -5.57
CA THR A 70 -5.68 -9.40 -6.88
C THR A 70 -4.49 -8.59 -7.42
N PHE A 71 -3.36 -8.56 -6.71
CA PHE A 71 -2.18 -7.77 -7.09
C PHE A 71 -1.72 -8.07 -8.52
N THR A 72 -1.49 -9.35 -8.85
CA THR A 72 -0.94 -9.74 -10.16
C THR A 72 -1.83 -9.29 -11.33
N GLU A 73 -3.14 -9.44 -11.20
CA GLU A 73 -4.09 -8.96 -12.22
C GLU A 73 -3.98 -7.44 -12.39
N ASN A 74 -4.01 -6.69 -11.28
CA ASN A 74 -3.97 -5.23 -11.29
C ASN A 74 -2.61 -4.69 -11.78
N ALA A 75 -1.51 -5.32 -11.38
CA ALA A 75 -0.17 -4.98 -11.83
C ALA A 75 -0.03 -5.18 -13.34
N LEU A 76 -0.44 -6.34 -13.88
CA LEU A 76 -0.42 -6.61 -15.32
C LEU A 76 -1.34 -5.68 -16.11
N ARG A 77 -2.45 -5.25 -15.52
CA ARG A 77 -3.39 -4.32 -16.16
C ARG A 77 -2.85 -2.91 -16.23
N TRP A 78 -2.29 -2.37 -15.15
CA TRP A 78 -2.03 -0.94 -15.01
C TRP A 78 -0.55 -0.55 -15.12
N MET A 79 0.40 -1.40 -14.71
CA MET A 79 1.83 -1.06 -14.83
C MET A 79 2.27 -0.79 -16.28
N PRO A 80 1.85 -1.58 -17.30
CA PRO A 80 2.26 -1.34 -18.68
C PRO A 80 1.80 0.02 -19.23
N SER A 81 0.59 0.49 -18.86
CA SER A 81 0.12 1.81 -19.32
C SER A 81 0.91 2.97 -18.72
N HIS A 82 1.66 2.74 -17.65
CA HIS A 82 2.56 3.72 -17.04
C HIS A 82 4.04 3.48 -17.38
N GLY A 83 4.35 2.52 -18.27
CA GLY A 83 5.72 2.17 -18.66
C GLY A 83 6.54 1.55 -17.53
N LEU A 84 5.88 0.95 -16.54
CA LEU A 84 6.52 0.34 -15.38
C LEU A 84 6.74 -1.15 -15.62
N THR A 85 7.93 -1.63 -15.25
CA THR A 85 8.32 -3.04 -15.40
C THR A 85 8.78 -3.68 -14.09
N ALA A 86 8.95 -2.89 -13.04
CA ALA A 86 9.45 -3.35 -11.76
C ALA A 86 8.86 -2.54 -10.60
N ILE A 87 8.88 -3.16 -9.42
CA ILE A 87 8.55 -2.55 -8.13
C ILE A 87 9.86 -2.42 -7.34
N ASP A 88 10.09 -1.25 -6.75
CA ASP A 88 11.30 -0.97 -5.98
C ASP A 88 11.12 -1.27 -4.49
N ALA A 89 9.93 -1.00 -3.94
CA ALA A 89 9.60 -1.29 -2.56
C ALA A 89 8.12 -1.64 -2.38
N VAL A 90 7.84 -2.44 -1.36
CA VAL A 90 6.49 -2.78 -0.89
C VAL A 90 6.36 -2.34 0.56
N VAL A 91 5.18 -1.85 0.92
CA VAL A 91 4.83 -1.49 2.29
C VAL A 91 3.54 -2.21 2.64
N LEU A 92 3.50 -2.93 3.76
CA LEU A 92 2.36 -3.77 4.14
C LEU A 92 1.62 -3.18 5.34
N SER A 93 0.32 -2.98 5.19
CA SER A 93 -0.58 -2.50 6.25
C SER A 93 -0.76 -3.52 7.36
N HIS A 94 -1.05 -4.79 7.02
CA HIS A 94 -1.33 -5.87 7.97
C HIS A 94 -1.16 -7.27 7.34
N GLU A 95 -1.39 -8.33 8.13
CA GLU A 95 -1.07 -9.72 7.79
C GLU A 95 -2.19 -10.54 7.12
N HIS A 96 -3.30 -9.94 6.71
CA HIS A 96 -4.36 -10.67 6.00
C HIS A 96 -4.02 -10.85 4.52
N MET A 97 -4.55 -11.93 3.94
CA MET A 97 -4.21 -12.36 2.57
C MET A 97 -4.66 -11.38 1.49
N ASP A 98 -5.66 -10.55 1.74
CA ASP A 98 -6.05 -9.44 0.88
C ASP A 98 -5.04 -8.28 0.88
N ALA A 99 -4.13 -8.21 1.87
CA ALA A 99 -2.98 -7.30 1.86
C ALA A 99 -1.67 -7.97 1.41
N ILE A 100 -1.51 -9.29 1.62
CA ILE A 100 -0.20 -9.97 1.44
C ILE A 100 -0.20 -11.13 0.44
N GLY A 101 -1.36 -11.52 -0.10
CA GLY A 101 -1.54 -12.76 -0.84
C GLY A 101 -0.75 -12.88 -2.14
N GLY A 102 -0.33 -11.76 -2.71
CA GLY A 102 0.50 -11.65 -3.93
C GLY A 102 2.00 -11.55 -3.66
N LEU A 103 2.47 -11.73 -2.41
CA LEU A 103 3.90 -11.57 -2.06
C LEU A 103 4.84 -12.42 -2.91
N ASP A 104 4.50 -13.69 -3.20
CA ASP A 104 5.38 -14.53 -4.03
C ASP A 104 5.29 -14.18 -5.53
N ASP A 105 4.22 -13.52 -5.98
CA ASP A 105 4.09 -13.07 -7.37
C ASP A 105 5.00 -11.89 -7.70
N LEU A 106 5.53 -11.20 -6.69
CA LEU A 106 6.53 -10.14 -6.86
C LEU A 106 7.76 -10.57 -7.66
N ARG A 107 8.08 -11.87 -7.72
CA ARG A 107 9.15 -12.44 -8.56
C ARG A 107 9.07 -12.01 -10.02
N GLY A 108 7.86 -11.75 -10.54
CA GLY A 108 7.61 -11.27 -11.90
C GLY A 108 7.79 -9.76 -12.08
N PHE A 109 7.95 -9.02 -10.97
CA PHE A 109 8.05 -7.56 -10.92
C PHE A 109 9.36 -7.09 -10.28
N GLN A 110 10.35 -7.98 -10.15
CA GLN A 110 11.68 -7.63 -9.66
C GLN A 110 12.55 -7.08 -10.78
N ALA A 111 13.29 -6.02 -10.47
CA ALA A 111 14.25 -5.48 -11.40
C ALA A 111 15.40 -6.46 -11.68
N LEU A 112 15.86 -6.50 -12.93
CA LEU A 112 16.95 -7.36 -13.40
C LEU A 112 18.19 -6.53 -13.75
N HIS A 113 18.62 -5.68 -12.81
CA HIS A 113 19.73 -4.73 -13.03
C HIS A 113 21.11 -5.37 -12.85
N THR A 114 21.21 -6.44 -12.07
CA THR A 114 22.47 -7.13 -11.80
C THR A 114 22.61 -8.37 -12.67
N ARG A 115 23.85 -8.83 -12.83
CA ARG A 115 24.14 -10.12 -13.45
C ARG A 115 24.76 -11.03 -12.41
N ASN A 116 24.31 -12.27 -12.39
CA ASN A 116 24.88 -13.29 -11.54
C ASN A 116 26.37 -13.47 -11.91
N ALA A 117 27.26 -13.39 -10.93
CA ALA A 117 28.70 -13.38 -11.17
C ALA A 117 29.23 -14.71 -11.75
N GLN A 118 28.54 -15.83 -11.51
CA GLN A 118 28.95 -17.15 -11.96
C GLN A 118 28.40 -17.51 -13.34
N THR A 119 27.14 -17.15 -13.63
CA THR A 119 26.44 -17.54 -14.86
C THR A 119 26.37 -16.42 -15.90
N GLY A 120 26.58 -15.16 -15.51
CA GLY A 120 26.43 -13.97 -16.36
C GLY A 120 24.99 -13.64 -16.74
N LEU A 121 24.00 -14.44 -16.29
CA LEU A 121 22.59 -14.22 -16.55
C LEU A 121 22.03 -13.07 -15.69
N PRO A 122 20.96 -12.38 -16.14
CA PRO A 122 20.28 -11.38 -15.32
C PRO A 122 19.83 -11.96 -13.98
N GLU A 123 20.02 -11.19 -12.92
CA GLU A 123 19.70 -11.59 -11.54
C GLU A 123 18.66 -10.66 -10.94
N GLN A 124 17.75 -11.25 -10.17
CA GLN A 124 16.69 -10.53 -9.50
C GLN A 124 17.25 -9.64 -8.38
N THR A 125 16.97 -8.35 -8.46
CA THR A 125 17.24 -7.40 -7.38
C THR A 125 16.17 -7.59 -6.30
N PRO A 126 16.53 -7.83 -5.03
CA PRO A 126 15.55 -7.96 -3.96
C PRO A 126 14.68 -6.72 -3.79
N ILE A 127 13.39 -6.92 -3.52
CA ILE A 127 12.45 -5.82 -3.19
C ILE A 127 12.46 -5.63 -1.67
N SER A 128 12.61 -4.39 -1.21
CA SER A 128 12.45 -4.07 0.21
C SER A 128 10.98 -4.09 0.60
N VAL A 129 10.63 -4.84 1.63
CA VAL A 129 9.27 -4.99 2.16
C VAL A 129 9.23 -4.40 3.56
N HIS A 130 8.48 -3.32 3.74
CA HIS A 130 8.38 -2.59 5.00
C HIS A 130 7.08 -2.97 5.73
N LEU A 131 7.17 -3.39 6.98
CA LEU A 131 6.05 -3.96 7.73
C LEU A 131 6.26 -3.89 9.25
N SER A 132 5.21 -4.08 10.03
CA SER A 132 5.33 -4.20 11.49
C SER A 132 5.99 -5.52 11.91
N GLU A 133 6.45 -5.58 13.16
CA GLU A 133 7.00 -6.81 13.74
C GLU A 133 5.94 -7.93 13.82
N THR A 134 4.70 -7.60 14.16
CA THR A 134 3.57 -8.54 14.21
C THR A 134 3.28 -9.13 12.83
N CYS A 135 3.24 -8.28 11.80
CA CYS A 135 3.06 -8.71 10.42
C CYS A 135 4.21 -9.62 9.97
N LEU A 136 5.47 -9.27 10.27
CA LEU A 136 6.63 -10.10 9.96
C LEU A 136 6.55 -11.49 10.62
N ALA A 137 6.09 -11.57 11.88
CA ALA A 137 5.92 -12.84 12.58
C ALA A 137 4.86 -13.71 11.90
N ALA A 138 3.73 -13.13 11.47
CA ALA A 138 2.68 -13.83 10.73
C ALA A 138 3.18 -14.32 9.35
N LEU A 139 3.90 -13.46 8.62
CA LEU A 139 4.48 -13.81 7.31
C LEU A 139 5.45 -14.98 7.39
N LYS A 140 6.28 -15.06 8.43
CA LYS A 140 7.20 -16.20 8.65
C LYS A 140 6.47 -17.53 8.74
N SER A 141 5.22 -17.53 9.24
CA SER A 141 4.37 -18.72 9.30
C SER A 141 3.69 -18.99 7.95
N GLN A 142 3.04 -17.99 7.36
CA GLN A 142 2.24 -18.12 6.15
C GLN A 142 3.08 -18.37 4.88
N PHE A 143 4.23 -17.69 4.79
CA PHE A 143 5.17 -17.74 3.66
C PHE A 143 6.51 -18.33 4.09
N PHE A 144 6.52 -19.35 4.94
CA PHE A 144 7.74 -19.96 5.50
C PHE A 144 8.84 -20.30 4.47
N TYR A 145 8.47 -20.51 3.20
CA TYR A 145 9.41 -20.82 2.11
C TYR A 145 10.12 -19.59 1.52
N LEU A 146 9.59 -18.36 1.74
CA LEU A 146 10.25 -17.11 1.41
C LEU A 146 11.37 -16.77 2.41
N PHE A 147 11.30 -17.34 3.62
CA PHE A 147 12.30 -17.17 4.67
C PHE A 147 13.36 -18.29 4.61
N PRO A 148 14.64 -17.98 4.35
CA PRO A 148 15.69 -18.98 4.30
C PRO A 148 15.97 -19.56 5.69
N LYS A 149 16.12 -20.88 5.79
CA LYS A 149 16.36 -21.58 7.07
C LYS A 149 17.79 -21.43 7.61
N THR A 150 18.75 -21.18 6.71
CA THR A 150 20.20 -21.26 7.01
C THR A 150 21.06 -20.28 6.20
N SER A 151 20.47 -19.40 5.39
CA SER A 151 21.20 -18.43 4.57
C SER A 151 20.69 -17.01 4.79
N LEU A 152 21.52 -16.00 4.49
CA LEU A 152 21.19 -14.58 4.62
C LEU A 152 20.25 -14.06 3.51
N PHE A 153 19.85 -14.89 2.53
CA PHE A 153 19.11 -14.43 1.35
C PHE A 153 17.84 -15.26 1.08
N ALA A 154 16.72 -14.59 0.81
CA ALA A 154 15.43 -15.21 0.49
C ALA A 154 15.55 -16.23 -0.68
N GLY A 155 15.07 -17.46 -0.45
CA GLY A 155 15.09 -18.53 -1.43
C GLY A 155 16.39 -19.33 -1.57
N GLU A 156 17.40 -19.12 -0.71
CA GLU A 156 18.55 -20.03 -0.57
C GLU A 156 18.41 -20.89 0.70
N SER A 157 18.53 -22.20 0.59
CA SER A 157 18.66 -23.10 1.75
C SER A 157 19.86 -24.01 1.57
N VAL A 158 20.65 -24.20 2.62
CA VAL A 158 21.72 -25.20 2.63
C VAL A 158 21.13 -26.49 3.19
N SER A 159 21.12 -27.57 2.41
CA SER A 159 20.75 -28.90 2.90
C SER A 159 21.82 -29.44 3.87
N PRO A 160 21.49 -30.45 4.71
CA PRO A 160 22.41 -30.97 5.73
C PRO A 160 23.75 -31.47 5.19
N ASP A 161 23.83 -31.78 3.89
CA ASP A 161 25.01 -32.23 3.16
C ASP A 161 25.83 -31.07 2.54
N GLY A 162 25.44 -29.82 2.75
CA GLY A 162 26.09 -28.63 2.20
C GLY A 162 25.62 -28.21 0.81
N THR A 163 24.66 -28.91 0.19
CA THR A 163 24.13 -28.52 -1.13
C THR A 163 23.28 -27.26 -1.02
N ARG A 164 23.55 -26.26 -1.87
CA ARG A 164 22.74 -25.03 -1.94
C ARG A 164 21.52 -25.30 -2.82
N VAL A 165 20.33 -25.21 -2.21
CA VAL A 165 19.04 -25.28 -2.90
C VAL A 165 18.60 -23.86 -3.23
N HIS A 166 18.61 -23.55 -4.52
CA HIS A 166 18.08 -22.30 -5.05
C HIS A 166 16.60 -22.50 -5.41
N ARG A 167 15.71 -21.78 -4.73
CA ARG A 167 14.28 -21.75 -5.09
C ARG A 167 13.98 -20.54 -5.97
N HIS A 168 13.16 -20.79 -6.99
CA HIS A 168 12.57 -19.75 -7.83
C HIS A 168 11.35 -19.14 -7.13
N VAL A 169 11.63 -18.28 -6.15
CA VAL A 169 10.65 -17.54 -5.34
C VAL A 169 11.04 -16.06 -5.33
N SER A 170 10.12 -15.20 -4.90
CA SER A 170 10.42 -13.78 -4.72
C SER A 170 11.65 -13.56 -3.82
N LYS A 171 12.55 -12.66 -4.24
CA LYS A 171 13.66 -12.18 -3.40
C LYS A 171 13.20 -10.92 -2.70
N LEU A 172 12.97 -11.04 -1.40
CA LEU A 172 12.44 -9.98 -0.55
C LEU A 172 13.44 -9.70 0.57
N ASP A 173 13.62 -8.42 0.87
CA ASP A 173 14.35 -7.94 2.03
C ASP A 173 13.36 -7.31 3.00
N PHE A 174 13.20 -7.87 4.21
CA PHE A 174 12.15 -7.45 5.14
C PHE A 174 12.68 -6.43 6.14
N CYS A 175 12.06 -5.25 6.17
CA CYS A 175 12.43 -4.13 7.03
C CYS A 175 11.31 -3.84 8.04
N VAL A 176 11.59 -4.06 9.33
CA VAL A 176 10.62 -3.74 10.39
C VAL A 176 10.53 -2.22 10.58
N VAL A 177 9.31 -1.69 10.55
CA VAL A 177 9.02 -0.27 10.81
C VAL A 177 8.30 -0.09 12.14
N GLN A 178 8.55 1.04 12.78
CA GLN A 178 7.95 1.40 14.07
C GLN A 178 6.87 2.46 13.90
N SER A 179 5.79 2.36 14.68
CA SER A 179 4.69 3.33 14.68
C SER A 179 5.19 4.75 14.85
N PHE A 180 4.68 5.67 14.02
CA PHE A 180 5.02 7.10 14.01
C PHE A 180 6.49 7.44 13.68
N GLN A 181 7.35 6.45 13.47
CA GLN A 181 8.75 6.67 13.08
C GLN A 181 8.88 6.69 11.56
N PRO A 182 9.48 7.73 10.97
CA PRO A 182 9.66 7.80 9.53
C PRO A 182 10.65 6.75 9.05
N PHE A 183 10.42 6.22 7.85
CA PHE A 183 11.34 5.34 7.14
C PHE A 183 11.36 5.69 5.65
N LEU A 184 12.31 5.11 4.91
CA LEU A 184 12.44 5.27 3.46
C LEU A 184 12.06 3.97 2.74
N ALA A 185 11.05 4.04 1.87
CA ALA A 185 10.70 2.98 0.94
C ALA A 185 11.13 3.39 -0.48
N ALA A 186 12.19 2.78 -1.02
CA ALA A 186 12.78 3.20 -2.30
C ALA A 186 13.07 4.72 -2.40
N GLY A 187 13.39 5.36 -1.28
CA GLY A 187 13.63 6.80 -1.17
C GLY A 187 12.40 7.65 -0.84
N LEU A 188 11.18 7.10 -0.92
CA LEU A 188 9.98 7.78 -0.44
C LEU A 188 9.95 7.79 1.09
N ARG A 189 9.91 8.98 1.70
CA ARG A 189 9.74 9.12 3.14
C ARG A 189 8.29 8.85 3.53
N MET A 190 8.08 7.79 4.30
CA MET A 190 6.77 7.35 4.78
C MET A 190 6.74 7.27 6.31
N ILE A 191 5.56 7.41 6.91
CA ILE A 191 5.35 7.28 8.36
C ILE A 191 4.21 6.28 8.58
N PRO A 192 4.44 5.18 9.34
CA PRO A 192 3.36 4.26 9.73
C PRO A 192 2.42 4.91 10.75
N LEU A 193 1.13 4.73 10.54
CA LEU A 193 0.05 5.25 11.38
C LEU A 193 -0.74 4.05 11.94
N PRO A 194 -0.50 3.62 13.19
CA PRO A 194 -1.20 2.47 13.76
C PRO A 194 -2.70 2.77 13.88
N VAL A 195 -3.52 1.86 13.37
CA VAL A 195 -4.98 1.92 13.42
C VAL A 195 -5.54 0.58 13.85
N MET A 196 -6.75 0.57 14.41
CA MET A 196 -7.40 -0.68 14.80
C MET A 196 -8.07 -1.32 13.60
N HIS A 197 -7.86 -2.60 13.38
CA HIS A 197 -8.56 -3.43 12.41
C HIS A 197 -9.27 -4.58 13.15
N GLY A 198 -10.40 -4.27 13.76
CA GLY A 198 -10.92 -5.08 14.86
C GLY A 198 -10.34 -4.64 16.20
N GLU A 199 -10.74 -5.29 17.29
CA GLU A 199 -10.17 -5.00 18.62
C GLU A 199 -8.97 -5.90 18.95
N ASP A 200 -8.64 -6.83 18.05
CA ASP A 200 -7.58 -7.84 18.19
C ASP A 200 -6.37 -7.60 17.29
N LEU A 201 -6.45 -6.67 16.34
CA LEU A 201 -5.39 -6.41 15.37
C LEU A 201 -5.13 -4.91 15.19
N ILE A 202 -3.86 -4.54 15.19
CA ILE A 202 -3.37 -3.20 14.82
C ILE A 202 -2.81 -3.30 13.40
N ALA A 203 -3.48 -2.64 12.45
CA ALA A 203 -2.98 -2.42 11.10
C ALA A 203 -2.21 -1.09 11.05
N ASN A 204 -1.47 -0.87 9.96
CA ASN A 204 -0.84 0.42 9.67
C ASN A 204 -1.51 1.10 8.48
N GLY A 205 -1.98 2.32 8.70
CA GLY A 205 -2.03 3.32 7.66
C GLY A 205 -0.65 3.91 7.38
N TYR A 206 -0.56 4.75 6.36
CA TYR A 206 0.67 5.42 6.00
C TYR A 206 0.45 6.87 5.60
N ALA A 207 1.32 7.76 6.11
CA ALA A 207 1.44 9.13 5.64
C ALA A 207 2.72 9.33 4.84
N PHE A 208 2.62 10.05 3.72
CA PHE A 208 3.76 10.41 2.89
C PHE A 208 3.48 11.69 2.09
N SER A 209 4.53 12.35 1.64
CA SER A 209 4.42 13.54 0.80
C SER A 209 5.08 13.29 -0.55
N LEU A 210 4.39 13.66 -1.62
CA LEU A 210 4.93 13.59 -2.97
C LEU A 210 5.23 14.98 -3.49
N ASP A 211 6.39 15.13 -4.13
CA ASP A 211 6.72 16.34 -4.86
C ASP A 211 5.84 16.46 -6.11
N GLY A 212 5.37 17.67 -6.36
CA GLY A 212 4.59 18.00 -7.53
C GLY A 212 5.17 19.18 -8.28
N SER A 213 4.35 19.78 -9.15
CA SER A 213 4.75 20.91 -9.96
C SER A 213 5.05 22.14 -9.09
N ASN A 214 6.05 22.93 -9.48
CA ASN A 214 6.38 24.20 -8.81
C ASN A 214 6.74 24.08 -7.31
N ASN A 215 7.47 23.03 -6.92
CA ASN A 215 7.90 22.76 -5.53
C ASN A 215 6.75 22.64 -4.51
N LYS A 216 5.52 22.36 -4.96
CA LYS A 216 4.42 22.04 -4.05
C LYS A 216 4.45 20.56 -3.70
N LYS A 217 4.21 20.26 -2.43
CA LYS A 217 4.02 18.88 -1.98
C LYS A 217 2.54 18.55 -1.91
N THR A 218 2.22 17.30 -2.22
CA THR A 218 0.91 16.70 -1.99
C THR A 218 1.04 15.73 -0.84
N ASN A 219 0.40 16.03 0.29
CA ASN A 219 0.43 15.18 1.49
C ASN A 219 -0.69 14.15 1.43
N VAL A 220 -0.33 12.88 1.51
CA VAL A 220 -1.26 11.75 1.39
C VAL A 220 -1.32 11.01 2.71
N VAL A 221 -2.52 10.66 3.14
CA VAL A 221 -2.78 9.74 4.24
C VAL A 221 -3.60 8.57 3.68
N TYR A 222 -3.09 7.35 3.82
CA TYR A 222 -3.73 6.11 3.40
C TYR A 222 -4.12 5.28 4.63
N LEU A 223 -5.39 4.95 4.77
CA LEU A 223 -5.98 4.22 5.90
C LEU A 223 -6.97 3.18 5.38
N SER A 224 -6.50 2.01 4.95
CA SER A 224 -7.38 0.88 4.65
C SER A 224 -7.65 0.03 5.90
N ASP A 225 -8.72 -0.76 5.86
CA ASP A 225 -9.02 -1.80 6.86
C ASP A 225 -9.06 -1.27 8.31
N ILE A 226 -9.73 -0.14 8.54
CA ILE A 226 -9.80 0.53 9.84
C ILE A 226 -11.18 0.35 10.48
N SER A 227 -11.25 -0.17 11.71
CA SER A 227 -12.48 -0.20 12.52
C SER A 227 -12.55 0.94 13.55
N ARG A 228 -11.40 1.44 14.00
CA ARG A 228 -11.29 2.51 15.00
C ARG A 228 -9.99 3.27 14.85
N MET A 229 -10.09 4.60 14.95
CA MET A 229 -8.93 5.50 14.96
C MET A 229 -8.48 5.70 16.41
N PRO A 230 -7.26 5.27 16.80
CA PRO A 230 -6.70 5.64 18.09
C PRO A 230 -6.53 7.16 18.21
N ILE A 231 -6.75 7.71 19.40
CA ILE A 231 -6.65 9.15 19.64
C ILE A 231 -5.22 9.66 19.40
N GLU A 232 -4.22 8.83 19.70
CA GLU A 232 -2.81 9.13 19.48
C GLU A 232 -2.51 9.27 17.98
N THR A 233 -3.09 8.40 17.16
CA THR A 233 -2.94 8.44 15.70
C THR A 233 -3.63 9.65 15.10
N GLU A 234 -4.85 9.96 15.53
CA GLU A 234 -5.57 11.15 15.08
C GLU A 234 -4.82 12.43 15.44
N ASN A 235 -4.37 12.56 16.70
CA ASN A 235 -3.58 13.70 17.15
C ASN A 235 -2.27 13.82 16.37
N PHE A 236 -1.59 12.71 16.09
CA PHE A 236 -0.37 12.73 15.29
C PHE A 236 -0.65 13.26 13.88
N ILE A 237 -1.71 12.82 13.22
CA ILE A 237 -2.09 13.32 11.89
C ILE A 237 -2.41 14.82 11.95
N MET A 238 -3.17 15.26 12.95
CA MET A 238 -3.63 16.66 13.03
C MET A 238 -2.55 17.64 13.49
N GLU A 239 -1.63 17.22 14.36
CA GLU A 239 -0.67 18.12 15.01
C GLU A 239 0.76 17.99 14.50
N LYS A 240 1.15 16.82 13.98
CA LYS A 240 2.54 16.53 13.58
C LYS A 240 2.74 16.43 12.08
N LEU A 241 1.67 16.16 11.32
CA LEU A 241 1.74 16.09 9.86
C LEU A 241 1.29 17.42 9.22
N PRO A 242 1.79 17.74 8.02
CA PRO A 242 1.21 18.79 7.21
C PRO A 242 -0.27 18.51 6.90
N PRO A 243 -1.08 19.52 6.58
CA PRO A 243 -2.47 19.32 6.20
C PRO A 243 -2.63 18.30 5.07
N THR A 244 -3.54 17.34 5.27
CA THR A 244 -3.81 16.26 4.33
C THR A 244 -4.41 16.80 3.04
N ASP A 245 -3.76 16.53 1.91
CA ASP A 245 -4.27 16.90 0.61
C ASP A 245 -5.14 15.80 0.02
N VAL A 246 -4.71 14.55 0.20
CA VAL A 246 -5.43 13.36 -0.26
C VAL A 246 -5.57 12.40 0.90
N LEU A 247 -6.81 12.07 1.24
CA LEU A 247 -7.14 11.00 2.17
C LEU A 247 -7.65 9.80 1.38
N VAL A 248 -7.05 8.64 1.55
CA VAL A 248 -7.62 7.36 1.11
C VAL A 248 -8.06 6.63 2.37
N VAL A 249 -9.33 6.26 2.47
CA VAL A 249 -9.89 5.69 3.71
C VAL A 249 -10.87 4.56 3.43
N ASP A 250 -10.88 3.57 4.31
CA ASP A 250 -11.82 2.45 4.32
C ASP A 250 -13.28 2.91 4.48
N ALA A 251 -14.17 2.25 3.74
CA ALA A 251 -15.61 2.28 3.94
C ALA A 251 -16.22 0.98 3.39
N LEU A 252 -16.36 -0.04 4.24
CA LEU A 252 -16.84 -1.37 3.85
C LEU A 252 -18.35 -1.41 3.62
N SER A 253 -19.13 -0.65 4.38
CA SER A 253 -20.61 -0.72 4.39
C SER A 253 -21.29 0.65 4.50
N LEU A 254 -22.58 0.69 4.16
CA LEU A 254 -23.47 1.82 4.48
C LEU A 254 -23.77 1.90 5.99
N ASP A 255 -24.30 3.06 6.39
CA ASP A 255 -24.68 3.40 7.76
C ASP A 255 -25.63 2.38 8.40
N GLY A 256 -25.46 2.15 9.71
CA GLY A 256 -26.31 1.25 10.50
C GLY A 256 -25.95 -0.23 10.40
N LEU A 257 -24.88 -0.56 9.68
CA LEU A 257 -24.28 -1.88 9.58
C LEU A 257 -22.88 -1.83 10.17
N ASP A 258 -22.80 -1.63 11.48
CA ASP A 258 -21.52 -1.59 12.20
C ASP A 258 -20.76 -2.90 11.94
N HIS A 259 -19.57 -2.77 11.36
CA HIS A 259 -18.67 -3.88 11.16
C HIS A 259 -17.61 -3.85 12.26
N HIS A 260 -17.34 -4.98 12.88
CA HIS A 260 -16.37 -5.03 13.98
C HIS A 260 -14.95 -4.69 13.54
N THR A 261 -14.64 -4.88 12.26
CA THR A 261 -13.28 -4.75 11.72
C THR A 261 -13.11 -3.63 10.68
N HIS A 262 -14.17 -2.92 10.29
CA HIS A 262 -14.10 -1.90 9.24
C HIS A 262 -14.99 -0.69 9.52
N TYR A 263 -14.67 0.42 8.89
CA TYR A 263 -15.47 1.62 8.91
C TYR A 263 -16.71 1.44 8.02
N ASN A 264 -17.83 1.97 8.49
CA ASN A 264 -18.95 2.29 7.62
C ASN A 264 -18.78 3.70 7.02
N LEU A 265 -19.64 4.02 6.04
CA LEU A 265 -19.60 5.31 5.34
C LEU A 265 -19.70 6.50 6.30
N ARG A 266 -20.61 6.49 7.27
CA ARG A 266 -20.74 7.55 8.28
C ARG A 266 -19.44 7.77 9.05
N GLN A 267 -18.79 6.71 9.53
CA GLN A 267 -17.53 6.82 10.27
C GLN A 267 -16.43 7.44 9.40
N ALA A 268 -16.33 7.03 8.13
CA ALA A 268 -15.41 7.62 7.17
C ALA A 268 -15.71 9.11 6.94
N VAL A 269 -16.98 9.49 6.72
CA VAL A 269 -17.40 10.89 6.55
C VAL A 269 -17.12 11.72 7.81
N GLU A 270 -17.35 11.18 9.00
CA GLU A 270 -17.03 11.86 10.26
C GLU A 270 -15.51 12.08 10.40
N LEU A 271 -14.67 11.11 9.99
CA LEU A 271 -13.22 11.29 9.95
C LEU A 271 -12.80 12.38 8.96
N VAL A 272 -13.41 12.41 7.76
CA VAL A 272 -13.17 13.46 6.76
C VAL A 272 -13.49 14.85 7.32
N ARG A 273 -14.60 15.00 8.07
CA ARG A 273 -14.95 16.28 8.72
C ARG A 273 -13.92 16.72 9.76
N ARG A 274 -13.30 15.78 10.47
CA ARG A 274 -12.27 16.06 11.49
C ARG A 274 -10.93 16.41 10.86
N LEU A 275 -10.45 15.58 9.92
CA LEU A 275 -9.14 15.76 9.27
C LEU A 275 -9.14 16.84 8.18
N LYS A 276 -10.32 17.17 7.61
CA LYS A 276 -10.53 18.17 6.56
C LYS A 276 -9.56 18.03 5.37
N PRO A 277 -9.41 16.83 4.78
CA PRO A 277 -8.57 16.65 3.62
C PRO A 277 -9.12 17.44 2.43
N ARG A 278 -8.26 17.75 1.45
CA ARG A 278 -8.71 18.46 0.25
C ARG A 278 -9.46 17.58 -0.75
N ARG A 279 -9.13 16.29 -0.82
CA ARG A 279 -9.85 15.26 -1.57
C ARG A 279 -9.86 13.97 -0.78
N THR A 280 -10.95 13.22 -0.84
CA THR A 280 -11.06 11.92 -0.17
C THR A 280 -11.49 10.83 -1.14
N PHE A 281 -10.84 9.68 -1.06
CA PHE A 281 -11.19 8.48 -1.81
C PHE A 281 -11.53 7.33 -0.87
N LEU A 282 -12.71 6.74 -1.07
CA LEU A 282 -13.15 5.57 -0.33
C LEU A 282 -12.65 4.29 -0.99
N VAL A 283 -12.12 3.37 -0.18
CA VAL A 283 -11.68 2.01 -0.56
C VAL A 283 -12.32 0.96 0.35
N GLY A 284 -12.10 -0.32 0.09
CA GLY A 284 -12.62 -1.41 0.92
C GLY A 284 -14.11 -1.72 0.77
N MET A 285 -14.83 -0.98 -0.09
CA MET A 285 -16.28 -1.10 -0.25
C MET A 285 -16.76 -2.49 -0.69
N SER A 286 -17.69 -3.06 0.09
CA SER A 286 -18.35 -4.33 -0.23
C SER A 286 -19.34 -4.19 -1.39
N CYS A 287 -19.61 -5.31 -2.08
CA CYS A 287 -20.52 -5.32 -3.22
C CYS A 287 -22.01 -5.33 -2.82
N ASP A 288 -22.37 -5.96 -1.71
CA ASP A 288 -23.76 -6.16 -1.28
C ASP A 288 -24.30 -5.02 -0.42
N ARG A 289 -23.43 -4.12 0.05
CA ARG A 289 -23.81 -3.01 0.93
C ARG A 289 -23.79 -1.65 0.28
N PHE A 290 -23.41 -1.52 -0.99
CA PHE A 290 -23.37 -0.24 -1.69
C PHE A 290 -24.10 -0.27 -3.03
N LEU A 291 -24.42 0.91 -3.52
CA LEU A 291 -24.89 1.12 -4.88
C LEU A 291 -23.75 0.88 -5.91
N PRO A 292 -24.11 0.69 -7.19
CA PRO A 292 -23.13 0.75 -8.28
C PRO A 292 -22.32 2.05 -8.24
N HIS A 293 -21.05 1.98 -8.65
CA HIS A 293 -20.05 3.02 -8.41
C HIS A 293 -20.51 4.43 -8.81
N ASP A 294 -21.06 4.62 -10.01
CA ASP A 294 -21.45 5.95 -10.50
C ASP A 294 -22.71 6.50 -9.78
N ASP A 295 -23.60 5.63 -9.33
CA ASP A 295 -24.78 6.04 -8.55
C ASP A 295 -24.38 6.39 -7.11
N MET A 296 -23.48 5.60 -6.49
CA MET A 296 -22.94 5.91 -5.17
C MET A 296 -22.20 7.26 -5.19
N ASN A 297 -21.36 7.49 -6.20
CA ASN A 297 -20.66 8.77 -6.34
C ASN A 297 -21.60 9.96 -6.61
N ARG A 298 -22.82 9.73 -7.13
CA ARG A 298 -23.84 10.77 -7.24
C ARG A 298 -24.39 11.15 -5.86
N GLU A 299 -24.60 10.17 -4.98
CA GLU A 299 -25.04 10.39 -3.61
C GLU A 299 -23.95 11.06 -2.76
N LEU A 300 -22.70 10.61 -2.88
CA LEU A 300 -21.56 11.19 -2.14
C LEU A 300 -21.36 12.68 -2.45
N LYS A 301 -21.59 13.10 -3.70
CA LYS A 301 -21.53 14.52 -4.11
C LYS A 301 -22.56 15.42 -3.44
N ALA A 302 -23.61 14.86 -2.84
CA ALA A 302 -24.60 15.64 -2.09
C ALA A 302 -24.15 15.94 -0.64
N LEU A 303 -23.05 15.35 -0.18
CA LEU A 303 -22.50 15.58 1.15
C LEU A 303 -21.74 16.92 1.22
N ASP A 304 -21.54 17.40 2.45
CA ASP A 304 -20.82 18.64 2.76
C ASP A 304 -19.28 18.49 2.78
N VAL A 305 -18.76 17.40 2.21
CA VAL A 305 -17.33 17.06 2.17
C VAL A 305 -16.92 16.57 0.78
N ASP A 306 -15.66 16.78 0.40
CA ASP A 306 -15.10 16.25 -0.85
C ASP A 306 -14.71 14.78 -0.67
N ILE A 307 -15.59 13.88 -1.12
CA ILE A 307 -15.48 12.44 -0.97
C ILE A 307 -16.04 11.71 -2.19
N GLU A 308 -15.31 10.72 -2.68
CA GLU A 308 -15.72 9.88 -3.80
C GLU A 308 -15.24 8.43 -3.61
N PHE A 309 -15.92 7.47 -4.22
CA PHE A 309 -15.42 6.11 -4.37
C PHE A 309 -14.20 6.08 -5.28
N ALA A 310 -13.15 5.39 -4.83
CA ALA A 310 -12.09 4.95 -5.72
C ALA A 310 -12.58 3.85 -6.66
N PHE A 311 -11.80 3.59 -7.70
CA PHE A 311 -11.97 2.44 -8.60
C PHE A 311 -10.60 1.96 -9.08
N ASP A 312 -10.51 0.69 -9.45
CA ASP A 312 -9.28 0.11 -9.98
C ASP A 312 -8.81 0.89 -11.24
N GLY A 313 -7.58 1.39 -11.20
CA GLY A 313 -7.00 2.22 -12.27
C GLY A 313 -7.21 3.73 -12.11
N LEU A 314 -7.84 4.20 -11.02
CA LEU A 314 -7.89 5.62 -10.69
C LEU A 314 -6.47 6.19 -10.53
N LEU A 315 -6.15 7.20 -11.34
CA LEU A 315 -4.90 7.97 -11.25
C LEU A 315 -5.16 9.30 -10.54
N VAL A 316 -4.34 9.59 -9.53
CA VAL A 316 -4.36 10.87 -8.80
C VAL A 316 -3.02 11.56 -8.98
N GLU A 317 -3.00 12.69 -9.70
CA GLU A 317 -1.79 13.48 -9.92
C GLU A 317 -1.51 14.42 -8.74
N THR A 318 -0.22 14.64 -8.47
CA THR A 318 0.24 15.63 -7.49
C THR A 318 0.06 17.06 -8.03
N ARG A 319 0.02 18.05 -7.14
CA ARG A 319 -0.18 19.46 -7.50
C ARG A 319 1.04 20.12 -8.12
#